data_AF-A0A6H1K8H6-F1
#
_entry.id   AF-A0A6H1K8H6-F1
#
_cell.length_a   1.000
_cell.length_b   1.000
_cell.length_c   1.000
_cell.angle_alpha   90.00
_cell.angle_beta   90.00
_cell.angle_gamma   90.00
#
_symmetry.space_group_name_H-M   'P 1'
#
loop_
_entity.id
_entity.type
_entity.pdbx_description
1 polymer ?
#
loop_
_entity_poly.entity_id
_entity_poly.type
_entity_poly.pdbx_seq_one_letter_code
_entity_poly.pdbx_strand_id
1 'polypeptide(L)'
;MVEACAGSPGWREWTAALVHGLRTGDRGLVEETHTAWASMRRRRTPAFFIVDRLCVYAGHPALCPLPRMAEDDGEEIAERWRTVIRTLVESE
;
A
#
# COMPACT_ATOMS: atom_id res chain seq x y z
N MET A 1 3.89 -27.45 20.76
CA MET A 1 4.74 -26.42 20.10
C MET A 1 4.02 -26.08 18.81
N VAL A 2 3.22 -25.01 18.82
CA VAL A 2 2.48 -24.60 17.62
C VAL A 2 3.48 -23.84 16.76
N GLU A 3 4.00 -24.48 15.73
CA GLU A 3 4.67 -23.78 14.64
C GLU A 3 3.65 -22.81 14.03
N ALA A 4 3.74 -21.55 14.43
CA ALA A 4 3.16 -20.48 13.64
C ALA A 4 3.90 -20.51 12.31
N CYS A 5 3.34 -21.20 11.32
CA CYS A 5 3.61 -20.85 9.93
C CYS A 5 3.36 -19.36 9.85
N ALA A 6 4.44 -18.56 9.89
CA ALA A 6 4.39 -17.12 9.71
C ALA A 6 3.94 -16.90 8.26
N GLY A 7 2.62 -17.01 8.06
CA GLY A 7 1.99 -16.89 6.77
C GLY A 7 2.40 -15.54 6.23
N SER A 8 3.00 -15.51 5.04
CA SER A 8 3.53 -14.26 4.52
C SER A 8 2.42 -13.20 4.54
N PRO A 9 2.72 -11.95 4.91
CA PRO A 9 1.68 -11.01 5.32
C PRO A 9 0.63 -10.84 4.22
N GLY A 10 -0.63 -10.81 4.61
CA GLY A 10 -1.74 -10.49 3.72
C GLY A 10 -1.76 -9.01 3.38
N TRP A 11 -2.59 -8.61 2.42
CA TRP A 11 -2.71 -7.21 1.99
C TRP A 11 -3.09 -6.27 3.14
N ARG A 12 -3.80 -6.76 4.16
CA ARG A 12 -4.20 -5.97 5.35
C ARG A 12 -3.01 -5.62 6.22
N GLU A 13 -2.11 -6.56 6.44
CA GLU A 13 -0.90 -6.37 7.24
C GLU A 13 0.04 -5.37 6.57
N TRP A 14 0.21 -5.45 5.24
CA TRP A 14 0.95 -4.45 4.47
C TRP A 14 0.32 -3.06 4.56
N THR A 15 -1.01 -2.99 4.43
CA THR A 15 -1.77 -1.74 4.53
C THR A 15 -1.58 -1.12 5.91
N ALA A 16 -1.71 -1.91 6.98
CA ALA A 16 -1.57 -1.44 8.35
C ALA A 16 -0.15 -0.93 8.64
N ALA A 17 0.89 -1.63 8.21
CA ALA A 17 2.28 -1.21 8.38
C ALA A 17 2.57 0.11 7.65
N LEU A 18 2.11 0.26 6.40
CA LEU A 18 2.26 1.50 5.63
C LEU A 18 1.49 2.66 6.25
N VAL A 19 0.23 2.46 6.64
CA VAL A 19 -0.58 3.50 7.31
C VAL A 19 0.05 3.91 8.63
N HIS A 20 0.56 2.96 9.41
CA HIS A 20 1.24 3.26 10.66
C HIS A 20 2.51 4.08 10.44
N GLY A 21 3.39 3.68 9.51
CA GLY A 21 4.61 4.43 9.19
C GLY A 21 4.32 5.82 8.64
N LEU A 22 3.30 5.97 7.79
CA LEU A 22 2.85 7.27 7.29
C LEU A 22 2.30 8.17 8.42
N ARG A 23 1.55 7.59 9.37
CA ARG A 23 1.01 8.29 10.54
C ARG A 23 2.08 8.81 11.48
N THR A 24 3.07 7.98 11.77
CA THR A 24 4.16 8.32 12.71
C THR A 24 5.28 9.12 12.06
N GLY A 25 5.26 9.28 10.73
CA GLY A 25 6.36 9.87 9.97
C GLY A 25 7.60 8.98 9.90
N ASP A 26 7.49 7.70 10.27
CA ASP A 26 8.58 6.73 10.23
C ASP A 26 8.88 6.29 8.80
N ARG A 27 9.76 7.05 8.14
CA ARG A 27 10.20 6.75 6.77
C ARG A 27 10.94 5.42 6.67
N GLY A 28 11.64 4.99 7.73
CA GLY A 28 12.38 3.73 7.74
C GLY A 28 11.43 2.54 7.65
N LEU A 29 10.35 2.56 8.44
CA LEU A 29 9.30 1.54 8.37
C LEU A 29 8.63 1.50 6.99
N VAL A 30 8.36 2.67 6.39
CA VAL A 30 7.76 2.75 5.05
C VAL A 30 8.69 2.16 3.99
N GLU A 31 9.98 2.48 4.02
CA GLU A 31 10.98 1.95 3.09
C GLU A 31 11.19 0.44 3.25
N GLU A 32 11.28 -0.06 4.48
CA GLU A 32 11.38 -1.49 4.78
C GLU A 32 10.15 -2.24 4.26
N THR A 33 8.96 -1.70 4.55
CA THR A 33 7.69 -2.27 4.12
C THR A 33 7.57 -2.30 2.60
N HIS A 34 7.96 -1.22 1.91
CA HIS A 34 8.00 -1.16 0.45
C HIS A 34 9.00 -2.17 -0.15
N THR A 35 10.20 -2.28 0.44
CA THR A 35 11.23 -3.23 -0.02
C THR A 35 10.76 -4.68 0.13
N ALA A 36 10.16 -5.00 1.27
CA ALA A 36 9.62 -6.32 1.53
C ALA A 36 8.41 -6.62 0.62
N TRP A 37 7.53 -5.64 0.39
CA TRP A 37 6.45 -5.73 -0.60
C TRP A 37 6.98 -5.99 -2.02
N ALA A 38 8.05 -5.31 -2.42
CA ALA A 38 8.67 -5.47 -3.74
C ALA A 38 9.29 -6.85 -3.97
N SER A 39 9.83 -7.46 -2.91
CA SER A 39 10.40 -8.81 -2.96
C SER A 39 9.34 -9.92 -3.11
N MET A 40 8.06 -9.60 -2.92
CA MET A 40 7.00 -10.60 -2.91
C MET A 40 6.61 -11.06 -4.33
N ARG A 41 6.77 -12.37 -4.59
CA ARG A 41 6.43 -13.04 -5.86
C ARG A 41 4.95 -13.43 -6.04
N ARG A 42 4.07 -13.11 -5.08
CA ARG A 42 2.68 -13.60 -5.08
C ARG A 42 1.86 -13.02 -6.24
N ARG A 43 0.84 -13.76 -6.70
CA ARG A 43 -0.20 -13.25 -7.60
C ARG A 43 -0.91 -12.09 -6.90
N ARG A 44 -0.61 -10.87 -7.35
CA ARG A 44 -1.19 -9.63 -6.85
C ARG A 44 -2.66 -9.59 -7.28
N THR A 45 -3.54 -9.92 -6.35
CA THR A 45 -4.99 -9.81 -6.51
C THR A 45 -5.41 -8.34 -6.38
N PRO A 46 -6.64 -7.97 -6.80
CA PRO A 46 -7.12 -6.59 -6.68
C PRO A 46 -7.03 -6.00 -5.28
N ALA A 47 -7.08 -6.85 -4.24
CA ALA A 47 -6.92 -6.44 -2.85
C ALA A 47 -5.53 -5.86 -2.54
N PHE A 48 -4.51 -6.12 -3.36
CA PHE A 48 -3.17 -5.56 -3.18
C PHE A 48 -2.98 -4.19 -3.85
N PHE A 49 -3.92 -3.71 -4.66
CA PHE A 49 -3.83 -2.38 -5.26
C PHE A 49 -3.80 -1.26 -4.21
N ILE A 50 -4.44 -1.47 -3.04
CA ILE A 50 -4.35 -0.54 -1.93
C ILE A 50 -2.92 -0.38 -1.41
N VAL A 51 -2.12 -1.45 -1.42
CA VAL A 51 -0.72 -1.43 -0.97
C VAL A 51 0.11 -0.61 -1.94
N ASP A 52 -0.01 -0.87 -3.24
CA ASP A 52 0.66 -0.08 -4.29
C ASP A 52 0.25 1.41 -4.23
N ARG A 53 -1.03 1.71 -3.97
CA ARG A 53 -1.52 3.10 -3.82
C ARG A 53 -0.91 3.80 -2.60
N LEU A 54 -0.74 3.10 -1.49
CA LEU A 54 -0.07 3.62 -0.29
C LEU A 54 1.42 3.86 -0.54
N CYS A 55 2.09 2.96 -1.26
CA CYS A 55 3.48 3.18 -1.67
C CYS A 55 3.62 4.41 -2.57
N VAL A 56 2.70 4.61 -3.54
CA VAL A 56 2.67 5.82 -4.37
C VAL A 56 2.44 7.08 -3.55
N TYR A 57 1.51 7.05 -2.60
CA TYR A 57 1.31 8.18 -1.68
C TYR A 57 2.56 8.52 -0.87
N ALA A 58 3.32 7.49 -0.46
CA ALA A 58 4.60 7.64 0.22
C ALA A 58 5.75 8.13 -0.68
N GLY A 59 5.52 8.27 -1.99
CA GLY A 59 6.53 8.72 -2.96
C GLY A 59 7.30 7.59 -3.66
N HIS A 60 6.92 6.33 -3.47
CA HIS A 60 7.51 5.19 -4.15
C HIS A 60 6.78 4.88 -5.47
N PRO A 61 7.46 4.29 -6.47
CA PRO A 61 6.79 3.86 -7.69
C PRO A 61 5.80 2.72 -7.42
N ALA A 62 4.68 2.69 -8.15
CA ALA A 62 3.80 1.53 -8.15
C ALA A 62 4.53 0.33 -8.75
N LEU A 63 4.47 -0.82 -8.07
CA LEU A 63 5.11 -2.05 -8.52
C LEU A 63 4.19 -2.86 -9.43
N CYS A 64 2.89 -2.59 -9.37
CA CYS A 64 1.88 -3.15 -10.25
C CYS A 64 1.24 -2.06 -11.13
N PRO A 65 0.90 -2.38 -12.38
CA PRO A 65 0.07 -1.48 -13.18
C PRO A 65 -1.27 -1.32 -12.47
N LEU A 66 -1.49 -0.13 -11.91
CA LEU A 66 -2.74 0.21 -11.27
C LEU A 66 -3.84 0.24 -12.34
N PRO A 67 -5.02 -0.34 -12.08
CA PRO A 67 -6.12 -0.31 -13.04
C PRO A 67 -6.43 1.14 -13.37
N ARG A 68 -6.24 1.49 -14.64
CA ARG A 68 -6.78 2.71 -15.24
C ARG A 68 -8.20 2.34 -15.64
N MET A 69 -9.21 2.92 -14.97
CA MET A 69 -10.57 2.86 -15.52
C MET A 69 -10.57 3.70 -16.80
N ALA A 70 -11.35 3.27 -17.80
CA ALA A 70 -11.28 3.80 -19.15
C ALA A 70 -11.37 5.33 -19.20
N GLU A 71 -10.45 5.91 -19.97
CA GLU A 71 -10.38 7.24 -20.61
C GLU A 71 -10.99 8.44 -19.82
N ASP A 72 -10.12 9.41 -19.50
CA ASP A 72 -10.34 10.71 -18.84
C ASP A 72 -10.23 10.78 -17.29
N ASP A 73 -10.49 9.72 -16.52
CA ASP A 73 -10.57 9.82 -15.04
C ASP A 73 -9.26 9.57 -14.26
N GLY A 74 -8.10 9.49 -14.92
CA GLY A 74 -6.85 9.06 -14.28
C GLY A 74 -6.40 9.94 -13.11
N GLU A 75 -6.53 11.26 -13.27
CA GLU A 75 -6.17 12.26 -12.27
C GLU A 75 -7.23 12.36 -11.16
N GLU A 76 -8.52 12.33 -11.52
CA GLU A 76 -9.62 12.34 -10.55
C GLU A 76 -9.57 11.11 -9.63
N ILE A 77 -9.29 9.94 -10.19
CA ILE A 77 -9.13 8.70 -9.41
C ILE A 77 -7.89 8.80 -8.51
N ALA A 78 -6.78 9.36 -9.01
CA ALA A 78 -5.60 9.58 -8.19
C ALA A 78 -5.89 10.51 -6.99
N GLU A 79 -6.65 11.59 -7.21
CA GLU A 79 -7.05 12.54 -6.18
C GLU A 79 -8.04 11.95 -5.17
N ARG A 80 -9.02 11.16 -5.63
CA ARG A 80 -9.93 10.39 -4.76
C ARG A 80 -9.15 9.45 -3.85
N TRP A 81 -8.21 8.70 -4.41
CA TRP A 81 -7.34 7.81 -3.62
C TRP A 81 -6.44 8.58 -2.66
N ARG A 82 -5.89 9.71 -3.09
CA ARG A 82 -5.10 10.59 -2.23
C ARG A 82 -5.92 11.09 -1.04
N THR A 83 -7.18 11.47 -1.28
CA THR A 83 -8.11 11.91 -0.24
C THR A 83 -8.41 10.77 0.73
N VAL A 84 -8.74 9.56 0.24
CA VAL A 84 -9.00 8.39 1.08
C VAL A 84 -7.78 8.02 1.93
N ILE A 85 -6.59 7.97 1.34
CA ILE A 85 -5.35 7.65 2.05
C ILE A 85 -5.03 8.74 3.07
N ARG A 86 -5.17 10.02 2.69
CA ARG A 86 -5.00 11.14 3.60
C ARG A 86 -5.94 11.01 4.80
N THR A 87 -7.24 10.75 4.60
CA THR A 87 -8.18 10.50 5.70
C THR A 87 -7.74 9.32 6.55
N LEU A 88 -7.29 8.21 5.96
CA LEU A 88 -6.77 7.06 6.71
C LEU A 88 -5.52 7.38 7.53
N VAL A 89 -4.63 8.25 7.04
CA VAL A 89 -3.41 8.63 7.74
C VAL A 89 -3.70 9.71 8.79
N GLU A 90 -4.63 10.62 8.54
CA GLU A 90 -4.89 11.77 9.42
C GLU A 90 -6.05 11.56 10.41
N SER A 91 -6.86 10.51 10.25
CA SER A 91 -7.94 10.22 11.21
C SER A 91 -7.37 9.73 12.54
N GLU A 92 -7.71 10.41 13.63
CA GLU A 92 -7.34 10.11 15.02
C GLU A 92 -8.02 8.85 15.57
#